data_AF-A0A0N4WTV4-F1
#
_entry.id   AF-A0A0N4WTV4-F1
#
_cell.length_a   1.000
_cell.length_b   1.000
_cell.length_c   1.000
_cell.angle_alpha   90.00
_cell.angle_beta   90.00
_cell.angle_gamma   90.00
#
_symmetry.space_group_name_H-M   'P 1'
#
loop_
_entity.id
_entity.type
_entity.pdbx_description
1 polymer ?
#
loop_
_entity_poly.entity_id
_entity_poly.type
_entity_poly.pdbx_seq_one_letter_code
_entity_poly.pdbx_strand_id
1 'polypeptide(L)'
;MKEYLLIQLFLLFVLQTFGQKTRKTQKSSELDGFGTFGLCENDYGQSYYFKEYEGQENLCLKNVAKVKYSNQINETGWAYVEVEVSPRVTQPYMQGYAAGFVEGN
;
A
#
# COMPACT_ATOMS: atom_id res chain seq x y z
N MET A 1 19.33 16.09 -45.07
CA MET A 1 18.81 14.81 -44.50
C MET A 1 19.48 14.39 -43.19
N LYS A 2 20.81 14.56 -42.99
CA LYS A 2 21.48 14.20 -41.72
C LYS A 2 21.03 15.01 -40.50
N GLU A 3 20.76 16.31 -40.67
CA GLU A 3 20.30 17.22 -39.60
C GLU A 3 18.95 16.80 -39.00
N TYR A 4 18.00 16.34 -39.83
CA TYR A 4 16.68 15.87 -39.36
C TYR A 4 16.76 14.56 -38.58
N LEU A 5 17.74 13.72 -38.89
CA LEU A 5 17.95 12.45 -38.18
C LEU A 5 18.48 12.69 -36.76
N LEU A 6 19.35 13.69 -36.59
CA LEU A 6 19.88 14.10 -35.28
C LEU A 6 18.77 14.67 -34.38
N ILE A 7 17.87 15.47 -34.94
CA ILE A 7 16.73 16.03 -34.19
C ILE A 7 15.77 14.93 -33.72
N GLN A 8 15.49 13.92 -34.56
CA GLN A 8 14.64 12.80 -34.14
C GLN A 8 15.31 11.92 -33.07
N LEU A 9 16.62 11.69 -33.17
CA LEU A 9 17.39 10.98 -32.14
C LEU A 9 17.39 11.75 -30.80
N PHE A 10 17.48 13.08 -30.84
CA PHE A 10 17.45 13.92 -29.64
C PHE A 10 16.08 13.88 -28.95
N LEU A 11 14.98 13.92 -29.73
CA LEU A 11 13.62 13.81 -29.20
C LEU A 11 13.34 12.45 -28.57
N LEU A 12 13.83 11.36 -29.17
CA LEU A 12 13.75 10.02 -28.59
C LEU A 12 14.54 9.91 -27.26
N PHE A 13 15.69 10.59 -27.16
CA PHE A 13 16.49 10.61 -25.94
C PHE A 13 15.79 11.37 -24.79
N VAL A 14 15.13 12.49 -25.08
CA VAL A 14 14.37 13.28 -24.09
C VAL A 14 13.12 12.53 -23.60
N LEU A 15 12.48 11.73 -24.46
CA LEU A 15 11.35 10.90 -24.06
C LEU A 15 11.74 9.75 -23.12
N GLN A 16 12.97 9.22 -23.23
CA GLN A 16 13.44 8.16 -22.33
C GLN A 16 13.84 8.65 -20.94
N THR A 17 14.25 9.90 -20.77
CA THR A 17 14.68 10.44 -19.47
C THR A 17 13.53 10.91 -18.58
N PHE A 18 12.35 11.19 -19.15
CA PHE A 18 11.14 11.55 -18.40
C PHE A 18 10.34 10.34 -17.86
N GLY A 19 10.73 9.11 -18.22
CA GLY A 19 10.05 7.87 -17.85
C GLY A 19 10.51 7.23 -16.54
N GLN A 20 11.52 7.77 -15.86
CA GLN A 20 11.92 7.30 -14.53
C GLN A 20 11.21 8.11 -13.44
N LYS A 21 9.89 7.92 -13.36
CA LYS A 21 9.15 8.22 -12.14
C LYS A 21 9.75 7.30 -11.08
N THR A 22 10.67 7.85 -10.30
CA THR A 22 11.24 7.21 -9.11
C THR A 22 10.07 6.75 -8.26
N ARG A 23 9.75 5.45 -8.38
CA ARG A 23 9.05 4.73 -7.34
C ARG A 23 10.00 4.85 -6.15
N LYS A 24 9.79 5.89 -5.33
CA LYS A 24 10.28 5.90 -3.96
C LYS A 24 9.57 4.72 -3.31
N THR A 25 10.12 3.53 -3.49
CA THR A 25 10.01 2.47 -2.50
C THR A 25 10.64 3.11 -1.27
N GLN A 26 9.77 3.71 -0.45
CA GLN A 26 10.11 4.24 0.84
C GLN A 26 10.75 3.06 1.55
N LYS A 27 12.09 3.12 1.65
CA LYS A 27 12.92 2.11 2.27
C LYS A 27 12.33 1.92 3.66
N SER A 28 11.62 0.80 3.82
CA SER A 28 11.05 0.29 5.06
C SER A 28 12.20 -0.03 6.00
N SER A 29 12.82 1.02 6.53
CA SER A 29 13.75 0.94 7.63
C SER A 29 12.88 0.84 8.88
N GLU A 30 12.98 -0.29 9.58
CA GLU A 30 12.28 -0.66 10.82
C GLU A 30 10.76 -0.80 10.72
N LEU A 31 10.35 -1.96 10.24
CA LEU A 31 9.32 -2.71 10.95
C LEU A 31 9.95 -4.07 11.21
N ASP A 32 10.39 -4.31 12.45
CA ASP A 32 10.81 -5.64 12.92
C ASP A 32 9.59 -6.56 13.08
N GLY A 33 8.74 -6.60 12.04
CA GLY A 33 7.62 -7.50 11.91
C GLY A 33 6.41 -7.25 12.81
N PHE A 34 6.31 -6.09 13.46
CA PHE A 34 5.12 -5.70 14.23
C PHE A 34 4.47 -4.44 13.65
N GLY A 35 3.19 -4.48 13.31
CA GLY A 35 2.48 -3.30 12.83
C GLY A 35 0.99 -3.49 12.63
N THR A 36 0.25 -2.38 12.66
CA THR A 36 -1.17 -2.35 12.29
C THR A 36 -1.33 -1.57 10.99
N PHE A 37 -2.08 -2.16 10.06
CA PHE A 37 -2.37 -1.59 8.76
C PHE A 37 -3.86 -1.65 8.51
N GLY A 38 -4.35 -0.81 7.60
CA GLY A 38 -5.78 -0.75 7.32
C GLY A 38 -6.10 -0.34 5.90
N LEU A 39 -7.27 -0.78 5.47
CA LEU A 39 -7.96 -0.30 4.29
C LEU A 39 -9.03 0.67 4.75
N CYS A 40 -8.90 1.92 4.32
CA CYS A 40 -9.87 2.96 4.58
C CYS A 40 -10.59 3.37 3.30
N GLU A 41 -11.69 4.07 3.44
CA GLU A 41 -12.40 4.72 2.35
C GLU A 41 -12.48 6.23 2.61
N ASN A 42 -12.34 7.05 1.58
CA ASN A 42 -12.54 8.49 1.69
C ASN A 42 -14.01 8.87 1.48
N ASP A 43 -14.32 10.16 1.53
CA ASP A 43 -15.70 10.65 1.34
C ASP A 43 -16.25 10.43 -0.07
N TYR A 44 -15.36 10.23 -1.04
CA TYR A 44 -15.69 9.93 -2.44
C TYR A 44 -15.83 8.43 -2.73
N GLY A 45 -15.73 7.56 -1.72
CA GLY A 45 -15.82 6.11 -1.89
C GLY A 45 -14.53 5.45 -2.39
N GLN A 46 -13.42 6.19 -2.50
CA GLN A 46 -12.15 5.63 -2.96
C GLN A 46 -11.42 5.00 -1.78
N SER A 47 -10.93 3.77 -1.99
CA SER A 47 -10.19 3.05 -0.96
C SER A 47 -8.71 3.44 -0.96
N TYR A 48 -8.11 3.53 0.22
CA TYR A 48 -6.68 3.74 0.39
C TYR A 48 -6.13 2.87 1.53
N TYR A 49 -4.94 2.34 1.33
CA TYR A 49 -4.22 1.57 2.33
C TYR A 49 -3.36 2.50 3.17
N PHE A 50 -3.33 2.28 4.48
CA PHE A 50 -2.53 3.07 5.41
C PHE A 50 -1.89 2.17 6.45
N LYS A 51 -0.80 2.69 7.05
CA LYS A 51 -0.15 2.11 8.21
C LYS A 51 -0.44 2.99 9.42
N GLU A 52 -0.84 2.38 10.52
CA GLU A 52 -1.02 3.03 11.80
C GLU A 52 0.36 3.19 12.46
N TYR A 53 0.67 4.41 12.90
CA TYR A 53 1.90 4.74 13.63
C TYR A 53 1.53 5.39 14.95
N GLU A 54 2.25 5.07 16.02
CA GLU A 54 2.07 5.75 17.31
C GLU A 54 2.27 7.27 17.14
N GLY A 55 1.31 8.06 17.62
CA GLY A 55 1.34 9.53 17.54
C GLY A 55 0.84 10.13 16.23
N GLN A 56 0.40 9.33 15.25
CA GLN A 56 -0.18 9.83 14.01
C GLN A 56 -1.71 9.77 14.09
N GLU A 57 -2.38 10.93 14.09
CA GLU A 57 -3.83 11.04 13.93
C GLU A 57 -4.26 10.77 12.47
N ASN A 58 -3.89 9.62 11.92
CA ASN A 58 -4.51 9.13 10.68
C ASN A 58 -5.91 8.62 11.03
N LEU A 59 -6.84 9.55 11.25
CA LEU A 59 -8.24 9.24 11.53
C LEU A 59 -8.89 8.71 10.25
N CYS A 60 -8.79 7.39 10.06
CA CYS A 60 -9.60 6.70 9.08
C CYS A 60 -11.08 6.79 9.51
N LEU A 61 -11.80 7.76 8.96
CA LEU A 61 -13.21 7.99 9.29
C LEU A 61 -14.13 6.86 8.82
N LYS A 62 -13.74 6.17 7.73
CA LYS A 62 -14.51 5.06 7.15
C LYS A 62 -13.65 3.80 7.04
N ASN A 63 -13.41 3.15 8.17
CA ASN A 63 -12.63 1.91 8.23
C ASN A 63 -13.30 0.77 7.46
N VAL A 64 -12.60 0.14 6.51
CA VAL A 64 -13.08 -1.04 5.76
C VAL A 64 -12.59 -2.32 6.43
N ALA A 65 -11.28 -2.43 6.66
CA ALA A 65 -10.66 -3.58 7.29
C ALA A 65 -9.31 -3.18 7.90
N LYS A 66 -8.85 -3.92 8.90
CA LYS A 66 -7.53 -3.77 9.52
C LYS A 66 -6.82 -5.12 9.60
N VAL A 67 -5.50 -5.07 9.56
CA VAL A 67 -4.63 -6.22 9.86
C VAL A 67 -3.63 -5.81 10.93
N LYS A 68 -3.45 -6.67 11.93
CA LYS A 68 -2.32 -6.60 12.85
C LYS A 68 -1.38 -7.75 12.55
N TYR A 69 -0.11 -7.41 12.32
CA TYR A 69 0.94 -8.38 12.06
C TYR A 69 1.94 -8.38 13.23
N SER A 70 2.34 -9.58 13.65
CA SER A 70 3.32 -9.81 14.71
C SER A 70 4.23 -10.96 14.31
N ASN A 71 5.44 -10.65 13.87
CA ASN A 71 6.46 -11.62 13.50
C ASN A 71 7.23 -12.07 14.74
N GLN A 72 7.00 -13.31 15.16
CA GLN A 72 7.74 -13.95 16.23
C GLN A 72 8.42 -15.24 15.73
N ILE A 73 8.74 -15.32 14.43
CA ILE A 73 9.25 -16.56 13.82
C ILE A 73 10.58 -16.97 14.45
N ASN A 74 11.45 -16.00 14.73
CA ASN A 74 12.76 -16.30 15.33
C ASN A 74 12.65 -16.76 16.80
N GLU A 75 11.60 -16.36 17.51
CA GLU A 75 11.41 -16.65 18.94
C GLU A 75 10.53 -17.90 19.18
N THR A 76 9.50 -18.08 18.34
CA THR A 76 8.44 -19.08 18.56
C THR A 76 8.26 -20.04 17.39
N GLY A 77 8.84 -19.74 16.22
CA GLY A 77 8.55 -20.43 14.97
C GLY A 77 7.26 -19.98 14.26
N TRP A 78 6.55 -18.98 14.80
CA TRP A 78 5.27 -18.50 14.28
C TRP A 78 5.25 -17.00 14.00
N ALA A 79 4.47 -16.61 13.00
CA ALA A 79 3.98 -15.24 12.86
C ALA A 79 2.47 -15.23 13.10
N TYR A 80 1.97 -14.15 13.67
CA TYR A 80 0.55 -13.95 13.97
C TYR A 80 -0.01 -12.87 13.06
N VAL A 81 -1.17 -13.15 12.48
CA VAL A 81 -1.95 -12.22 11.64
C VAL A 81 -3.36 -12.18 12.20
N GLU A 82 -3.82 -11.00 12.61
CA GLU A 82 -5.20 -10.75 13.04
C GLU A 82 -5.86 -9.83 12.02
N VAL A 83 -6.91 -10.31 11.36
CA VAL A 83 -7.67 -9.54 10.37
C VAL A 83 -9.05 -9.23 10.92
N GLU A 84 -9.43 -7.95 10.86
CA GLU A 84 -10.74 -7.46 11.27
C GLU A 84 -11.39 -6.71 10.11
N VAL A 85 -12.59 -7.14 9.70
CA VAL A 85 -13.39 -6.42 8.69
C VAL A 85 -14.48 -5.62 9.40
N SER A 86 -14.63 -4.36 8.99
CA SER A 86 -15.62 -3.45 9.58
C SER A 86 -17.05 -3.97 9.37
N PRO A 87 -17.91 -3.94 10.41
CA PRO A 87 -19.32 -4.31 10.30
C PRO A 87 -20.10 -3.49 9.27
N ARG A 88 -19.58 -2.32 8.85
CA ARG A 88 -20.19 -1.50 7.79
C ARG A 88 -20.16 -2.17 6.42
N VAL A 89 -19.22 -3.10 6.21
CA VAL A 89 -19.10 -3.87 4.99
C VAL A 89 -20.09 -5.03 5.07
N THR A 90 -21.32 -4.81 4.62
CA THR A 90 -22.42 -5.78 4.80
C THR A 90 -22.43 -6.90 3.78
N GLN A 91 -21.82 -6.70 2.62
CA GLN A 91 -21.82 -7.66 1.53
C GLN A 91 -20.73 -8.73 1.75
N PRO A 92 -21.06 -10.03 1.85
CA PRO A 92 -20.09 -11.06 2.21
C PRO A 92 -18.88 -11.14 1.27
N TYR A 93 -19.09 -10.95 -0.04
CA TYR A 93 -17.99 -10.96 -1.00
C TYR A 93 -17.02 -9.79 -0.81
N MET A 94 -17.53 -8.61 -0.40
CA MET A 94 -16.71 -7.45 -0.07
C MET A 94 -15.93 -7.66 1.22
N GLN A 95 -16.50 -8.38 2.20
CA GLN A 95 -15.76 -8.75 3.41
C GLN A 95 -14.58 -9.65 3.08
N GLY A 96 -14.79 -10.69 2.26
CA GLY A 96 -13.72 -11.58 1.81
C GLY A 96 -12.64 -10.83 1.01
N TYR A 97 -13.05 -9.94 0.09
CA TYR A 97 -12.12 -9.09 -0.64
C TYR A 97 -11.30 -8.21 0.29
N ALA A 98 -11.95 -7.50 1.22
CA ALA A 98 -11.28 -6.58 2.13
C ALA A 98 -10.30 -7.30 3.05
N ALA A 99 -10.68 -8.45 3.61
CA ALA A 99 -9.83 -9.29 4.44
C ALA A 99 -8.56 -9.74 3.69
N GLY A 100 -8.73 -10.33 2.50
CA GLY A 100 -7.59 -10.79 1.71
C GLY A 100 -6.71 -9.64 1.20
N PHE A 101 -7.31 -8.48 0.91
CA PHE A 101 -6.55 -7.30 0.48
C PHE A 101 -5.64 -6.78 1.58
N VAL A 102 -6.13 -6.65 2.82
CA VAL A 102 -5.30 -6.14 3.93
C VAL A 102 -4.27 -7.15 4.38
N GLU A 103 -4.53 -8.45 4.30
CA GLU A 103 -3.54 -9.49 4.60
C GLU A 103 -2.37 -9.48 3.59
N GLY A 104 -2.64 -9.18 2.32
CA GLY A 104 -1.66 -9.29 1.24
C GLY A 104 -0.89 -8.01 0.85
N ASN A 105 -1.24 -6.84 1.40
CA ASN A 105 -0.57 -5.55 1.13
C ASN A 105 0.37 -5.14 2.25
#